data_AF-A0A3D0M7V5-F1
#
_entry.id   AF-A0A3D0M7V5-F1
#
_cell.length_a   1.000
_cell.length_b   1.000
_cell.length_c   1.000
_cell.angle_alpha   90.00
_cell.angle_beta   90.00
_cell.angle_gamma   90.00
#
_symmetry.space_group_name_H-M   'P 1'
#
loop_
_entity.id
_entity.type
_entity.pdbx_description
1 polymer ?
#
loop_
_entity_poly.entity_id
_entity_poly.type
_entity_poly.pdbx_seq_one_letter_code
_entity_poly.pdbx_strand_id
1 'polypeptide(L)'
;FLKELCRYHISGQLRVAPEHVAEDVLNLMGKPENRVYKAFLERYRKVNDLTGKEQYAVPYLMSSHPGSTLKAAIELAEHIRDLGYMPEQVQDFYPTPSTMSTVMYYTGVNPRTMKQVYVPKDPKEKAMQRALIQYRKPENYELVKKALLMEGRTDLIGFGPECLIPPRPYRRGQRGQRPQHRQYRAGRR
;
A
#
# COMPACT_ATOMS: atom_id res chain seq x y z
N PHE A 1 -13.88 20.49 -11.09
CA PHE A 1 -12.69 19.62 -10.93
C PHE A 1 -12.94 18.15 -11.28
N LEU A 2 -13.32 17.23 -10.37
CA LEU A 2 -13.33 15.78 -10.67
C LEU A 2 -14.12 15.36 -11.92
N LYS A 3 -15.29 15.98 -12.17
CA LYS A 3 -16.10 15.72 -13.37
C LYS A 3 -15.33 16.02 -14.66
N GLU A 4 -14.59 17.12 -14.68
CA GLU A 4 -13.77 17.55 -15.81
C GLU A 4 -12.54 16.66 -15.97
N LEU A 5 -11.88 16.33 -14.84
CA LEU A 5 -10.75 15.42 -14.78
C LEU A 5 -11.07 14.06 -15.41
N CYS A 6 -12.17 13.40 -14.98
CA CYS A 6 -12.61 12.12 -15.54
C CYS A 6 -13.03 12.24 -17.02
N ARG A 7 -13.70 13.34 -17.40
CA ARG A 7 -14.19 13.53 -18.77
C ARG A 7 -13.09 13.80 -19.78
N TYR A 8 -12.04 14.55 -19.43
CA TYR A 8 -11.13 15.10 -20.43
C TYR A 8 -9.64 14.83 -20.18
N HIS A 9 -9.23 14.46 -18.96
CA HIS A 9 -7.80 14.47 -18.59
C HIS A 9 -7.25 13.12 -18.13
N ILE A 10 -8.07 12.06 -18.08
CA ILE A 10 -7.63 10.71 -17.72
C ILE A 10 -7.90 9.76 -18.90
N SER A 11 -6.83 9.19 -19.44
CA SER A 11 -6.90 8.21 -20.54
C SER A 11 -6.95 6.75 -20.07
N GLY A 12 -6.92 6.52 -18.75
CA GLY A 12 -7.10 5.18 -18.16
C GLY A 12 -6.62 5.09 -16.71
N GLN A 13 -5.47 5.67 -16.38
CA GLN A 13 -4.94 5.62 -15.01
C GLN A 13 -4.76 7.01 -14.44
N LEU A 14 -5.35 7.25 -13.27
CA LEU A 14 -5.09 8.40 -12.43
C LEU A 14 -4.04 8.02 -11.40
N ARG A 15 -2.81 8.55 -11.52
CA ARG A 15 -1.79 8.35 -10.50
C ARG A 15 -2.12 9.21 -9.30
N VAL A 16 -2.25 8.59 -8.13
CA VAL A 16 -2.52 9.28 -6.87
C VAL A 16 -1.41 8.94 -5.90
N ALA A 17 -0.97 9.93 -5.14
CA ALA A 17 0.21 9.84 -4.30
C ALA A 17 -0.15 9.96 -2.80
N PRO A 18 -0.69 8.88 -2.19
CA PRO A 18 -0.87 8.80 -0.73
C PRO A 18 0.44 8.47 0.01
N GLU A 19 1.40 7.84 -0.68
CA GLU A 19 2.75 7.43 -0.25
C GLU A 19 2.79 6.35 0.83
N HIS A 20 1.94 6.47 1.85
CA HIS A 20 1.79 5.51 2.93
C HIS A 20 0.32 5.48 3.41
N VAL A 21 0.00 4.62 4.39
CA VAL A 21 -1.36 4.54 4.97
C VAL A 21 -1.37 4.72 6.48
N ALA A 22 -0.30 4.30 7.17
CA ALA A 22 -0.13 4.50 8.60
C ALA A 22 -0.04 6.00 8.94
N GLU A 23 -0.89 6.45 9.86
CA GLU A 23 -1.04 7.86 10.21
C GLU A 23 0.25 8.46 10.76
N ASP A 24 0.98 7.73 11.60
CA ASP A 24 2.26 8.20 12.16
C ASP A 24 3.28 8.50 11.07
N VAL A 25 3.36 7.65 10.04
CA VAL A 25 4.25 7.86 8.90
C VAL A 25 3.77 9.03 8.05
N LEU A 26 2.47 9.10 7.75
CA LEU A 26 1.87 10.19 6.98
C LEU A 26 2.10 11.56 7.64
N ASN A 27 1.98 11.63 8.97
CA ASN A 27 2.25 12.83 9.75
C ASN A 27 3.70 13.29 9.60
N LEU A 28 4.67 12.36 9.65
CA LEU A 28 6.08 12.66 9.43
C LEU A 28 6.37 13.06 7.97
N MET A 29 5.60 12.54 7.02
CA MET A 29 5.64 12.94 5.60
C MET A 29 4.99 14.30 5.33
N GLY A 30 4.25 14.86 6.28
CA GLY A 30 3.44 16.06 6.07
C GLY A 30 2.24 15.82 5.13
N LYS A 31 1.75 14.59 5.08
CA LYS A 31 0.62 14.15 4.26
C LYS A 31 -0.65 14.07 5.12
N PRO A 32 -1.84 14.27 4.51
CA PRO A 32 -3.10 14.07 5.22
C PRO A 32 -3.29 12.61 5.60
N GLU A 33 -4.15 12.37 6.59
CA GLU A 33 -4.55 11.02 7.01
C GLU A 33 -5.16 10.20 5.86
N ASN A 34 -5.01 8.87 5.94
CA ASN A 34 -5.52 7.94 4.92
C ASN A 34 -7.03 8.06 4.66
N ARG A 35 -7.83 8.53 5.62
CA ARG A 35 -9.27 8.79 5.41
C ARG A 35 -9.53 9.78 4.26
N VAL A 36 -8.65 10.76 4.07
CA VAL A 36 -8.77 11.76 3.00
C VAL A 36 -8.55 11.09 1.65
N TYR A 37 -7.57 10.19 1.56
CA TYR A 37 -7.32 9.39 0.36
C TYR A 37 -8.50 8.44 0.04
N LYS A 38 -9.03 7.73 1.04
CA LYS A 38 -10.22 6.88 0.87
C LYS A 38 -11.44 7.68 0.38
N ALA A 39 -11.72 8.82 0.99
CA ALA A 39 -12.82 9.69 0.57
C ALA A 39 -12.63 10.22 -0.86
N PHE A 40 -11.39 10.52 -1.25
CA PHE A 40 -11.06 10.88 -2.62
C PHE A 40 -11.36 9.73 -3.60
N LEU A 41 -10.91 8.51 -3.30
CA LEU A 41 -11.15 7.33 -4.15
C LEU A 41 -12.64 7.04 -4.33
N GLU A 42 -13.42 7.13 -3.26
CA GLU A 42 -14.88 6.94 -3.32
C GLU A 42 -15.55 7.98 -4.22
N ARG A 43 -15.18 9.27 -4.05
CA ARG A 43 -15.73 10.35 -4.87
C ARG A 43 -15.30 10.22 -6.32
N TYR A 44 -14.04 9.85 -6.57
CA TYR A 44 -13.51 9.59 -7.90
C TYR A 44 -14.27 8.47 -8.60
N ARG A 45 -14.45 7.32 -7.93
CA ARG A 45 -15.23 6.19 -8.46
C ARG A 45 -16.65 6.60 -8.83
N LYS A 46 -17.38 7.26 -7.93
CA LYS A 46 -18.75 7.75 -8.19
C LYS A 46 -18.83 8.66 -9.41
N VAL A 47 -17.84 9.52 -9.62
CA VAL A 47 -17.81 10.44 -10.78
C VAL A 47 -17.38 9.71 -12.05
N ASN A 48 -16.41 8.80 -11.97
CA ASN A 48 -15.94 8.01 -13.11
C ASN A 48 -17.06 7.12 -13.67
N ASP A 49 -17.85 6.49 -12.80
CA ASP A 49 -18.99 5.64 -13.18
C ASP A 49 -20.00 6.40 -14.06
N LEU A 50 -20.15 7.72 -13.86
CA LEU A 50 -21.02 8.57 -14.69
C LEU A 50 -20.46 8.87 -16.10
N THR A 51 -19.18 8.60 -16.34
CA THR A 51 -18.54 8.84 -17.64
C THR A 51 -18.59 7.62 -18.55
N GLY A 52 -18.87 6.43 -18.01
CA GLY A 52 -18.80 5.16 -18.74
C GLY A 52 -17.39 4.73 -19.13
N LYS A 53 -16.34 5.43 -18.67
CA LYS A 53 -14.94 5.10 -18.97
C LYS A 53 -14.37 4.13 -17.92
N GLU A 54 -13.52 3.22 -18.36
CA GLU A 54 -12.72 2.38 -17.47
C GLU A 54 -11.47 3.13 -17.00
N GLN A 55 -11.59 3.88 -15.91
CA GLN A 55 -10.48 4.63 -15.32
C GLN A 55 -10.18 4.16 -13.90
N TYR A 56 -8.90 3.99 -13.58
CA TYR A 56 -8.44 3.39 -12.33
C TYR A 56 -7.49 4.34 -11.59
N ALA A 57 -7.62 4.42 -10.28
CA ALA A 57 -6.65 5.13 -9.45
C ALA A 57 -5.48 4.19 -9.14
N VAL A 58 -4.27 4.62 -9.46
CA VAL A 58 -3.03 3.85 -9.21
C VAL A 58 -2.25 4.55 -8.11
N PRO A 59 -2.14 3.93 -6.92
CA PRO A 59 -1.40 4.53 -5.81
C PRO A 59 0.11 4.49 -6.06
N TYR A 60 0.78 5.57 -5.68
CA TYR A 60 2.21 5.61 -5.45
C TYR A 60 2.50 5.35 -3.97
N LEU A 61 3.34 4.36 -3.68
CA LEU A 61 3.64 3.92 -2.32
C LEU A 61 5.15 3.85 -2.12
N MET A 62 5.59 4.23 -0.92
CA MET A 62 7.00 4.30 -0.55
C MET A 62 7.29 3.42 0.67
N SER A 63 8.35 2.61 0.58
CA SER A 63 8.90 1.85 1.71
C SER A 63 10.00 2.62 2.44
N SER A 64 10.28 2.23 3.68
CA SER A 64 11.46 2.65 4.44
C SER A 64 11.59 4.15 4.72
N HIS A 65 10.50 4.90 4.68
CA HIS A 65 10.50 6.31 5.09
C HIS A 65 10.76 6.43 6.61
N PRO A 66 11.41 7.51 7.11
CA PRO A 66 11.54 7.76 8.55
C PRO A 66 10.19 7.68 9.30
N GLY A 67 10.12 6.79 10.28
CA GLY A 67 8.91 6.45 11.04
C GLY A 67 8.19 5.20 10.52
N SER A 68 8.52 4.72 9.31
CA SER A 68 7.98 3.48 8.77
C SER A 68 8.64 2.29 9.48
N THR A 69 7.96 1.76 10.48
CA THR A 69 8.29 0.50 11.15
C THR A 69 7.79 -0.69 10.36
N LEU A 70 8.22 -1.89 10.73
CA LEU A 70 7.70 -3.12 10.12
C LEU A 70 6.18 -3.27 10.31
N LYS A 71 5.64 -2.87 11.47
CA LYS A 71 4.19 -2.79 11.72
C LYS A 71 3.48 -1.87 10.72
N ALA A 72 4.03 -0.68 10.46
CA ALA A 72 3.47 0.26 9.50
C ALA A 72 3.51 -0.30 8.06
N ALA A 73 4.57 -1.03 7.71
CA ALA A 73 4.68 -1.71 6.41
C ALA A 73 3.67 -2.87 6.25
N ILE A 74 3.34 -3.58 7.34
CA ILE A 74 2.28 -4.60 7.33
C ILE A 74 0.92 -3.95 7.11
N GLU A 75 0.61 -2.86 7.83
CA GLU A 75 -0.64 -2.10 7.63
C GLU A 75 -0.78 -1.63 6.16
N LEU A 76 0.34 -1.21 5.56
CA LEU A 76 0.38 -0.87 4.15
C LEU A 76 0.09 -2.07 3.25
N ALA A 77 0.64 -3.25 3.54
CA ALA A 77 0.36 -4.47 2.80
C ALA A 77 -1.11 -4.90 2.89
N GLU A 78 -1.74 -4.78 4.07
CA GLU A 78 -3.17 -5.02 4.26
C GLU A 78 -4.00 -4.05 3.42
N HIS A 79 -3.64 -2.76 3.40
CA HIS A 79 -4.33 -1.79 2.56
C HIS A 79 -4.21 -2.11 1.06
N ILE A 80 -3.02 -2.51 0.59
CA ILE A 80 -2.79 -2.94 -0.80
C ILE A 80 -3.66 -4.15 -1.14
N ARG A 81 -3.75 -5.13 -0.22
CA ARG A 81 -4.63 -6.30 -0.36
C ARG A 81 -6.07 -5.86 -0.59
N ASP A 82 -6.58 -4.96 0.25
CA ASP A 82 -7.97 -4.49 0.23
C ASP A 82 -8.30 -3.63 -1.01
N LEU A 83 -7.32 -2.86 -1.50
CA LEU A 83 -7.42 -2.14 -2.76
C LEU A 83 -7.53 -3.07 -3.97
N GLY A 84 -7.15 -4.35 -3.83
CA GLY A 84 -7.14 -5.34 -4.90
C GLY A 84 -6.03 -5.15 -5.94
N TYR A 85 -5.27 -4.05 -5.85
CA TYR A 85 -4.18 -3.69 -6.74
C TYR A 85 -2.83 -3.99 -6.08
N MET A 86 -1.89 -4.59 -6.81
CA MET A 86 -0.51 -4.74 -6.36
C MET A 86 0.40 -3.85 -7.22
N PRO A 87 1.18 -2.93 -6.62
CA PRO A 87 2.07 -2.07 -7.39
C PRO A 87 3.19 -2.87 -8.06
N GLU A 88 3.48 -2.57 -9.32
CA GLU A 88 4.58 -3.20 -10.07
C GLU A 88 5.94 -2.67 -9.64
N GLN A 89 5.99 -1.39 -9.28
CA GLN A 89 7.19 -0.70 -8.83
C GLN A 89 6.96 -0.21 -7.40
N VAL A 90 7.94 -0.51 -6.54
CA VAL A 90 8.01 0.04 -5.19
C VAL A 90 9.13 1.05 -5.17
N GLN A 91 8.85 2.26 -4.69
CA GLN A 91 9.91 3.21 -4.40
C GLN A 91 10.40 2.98 -2.97
N ASP A 92 11.70 2.78 -2.82
CA ASP A 92 12.32 2.84 -1.50
C ASP A 92 12.68 4.28 -1.16
N PHE A 93 12.54 4.68 0.10
CA PHE A 93 12.93 6.01 0.53
C PHE A 93 14.41 6.24 0.25
N TYR A 94 14.68 7.34 -0.43
CA TYR A 94 16.01 7.85 -0.69
C TYR A 94 16.10 9.27 -0.13
N PRO A 95 17.16 9.60 0.64
CA PRO A 95 17.29 10.91 1.28
C PRO A 95 17.61 11.99 0.23
N THR A 96 16.57 12.57 -0.36
CA THR A 96 16.70 13.72 -1.26
C THR A 96 17.08 14.98 -0.47
N PRO A 97 18.12 15.73 -0.88
CA PRO A 97 18.51 16.98 -0.21
C PRO A 97 17.34 17.96 -0.04
N SER A 98 17.46 18.85 0.96
CA SER A 98 16.49 19.91 1.21
C SER A 98 15.07 19.44 1.60
N THR A 99 14.94 18.25 2.18
CA THR A 99 13.66 17.74 2.72
C THR A 99 13.73 17.45 4.21
N MET A 100 12.60 17.63 4.92
CA MET A 100 12.49 17.26 6.34
C MET A 100 12.73 15.77 6.55
N SER A 101 12.25 14.91 5.63
CA SER A 101 12.48 13.47 5.68
C SER A 101 13.97 13.13 5.69
N THR A 102 14.79 13.86 4.92
CA THR A 102 16.25 13.68 4.94
C THR A 102 16.86 14.12 6.26
N VAL A 103 16.40 15.23 6.85
CA VAL A 103 16.84 15.62 8.19
C VAL A 103 16.50 14.54 9.21
N MET A 104 15.26 14.03 9.19
CA MET A 104 14.84 12.92 10.07
C MET A 104 15.69 11.67 9.85
N TYR A 105 15.99 11.32 8.60
CA TYR A 105 16.81 10.16 8.25
C TYR A 105 18.21 10.20 8.86
N TYR A 106 18.87 11.37 8.77
CA TYR A 106 20.24 11.54 9.28
C TYR A 106 20.29 11.75 10.79
N THR A 107 19.37 12.56 11.33
CA THR A 107 19.41 12.98 12.74
C THR A 107 18.64 12.06 13.68
N GLY A 108 17.69 11.26 13.18
CA GLY A 108 16.80 10.46 14.00
C GLY A 108 15.77 11.28 14.78
N VAL A 109 15.60 12.57 14.48
CA VAL A 109 14.63 13.45 15.17
C VAL A 109 13.76 14.20 14.18
N ASN A 110 12.51 14.46 14.57
CA ASN A 110 11.63 15.36 13.83
C ASN A 110 12.09 16.82 14.08
N PRO A 111 12.55 17.55 13.05
CA PRO A 111 13.15 18.87 13.24
C PRO A 111 12.15 19.95 13.71
N ARG A 112 10.83 19.70 13.64
CA ARG A 112 9.82 20.65 14.12
C ARG A 112 9.46 20.44 15.59
N THR A 113 9.51 19.19 16.05
CA THR A 113 9.01 18.81 17.38
C THR A 113 10.12 18.33 18.31
N MET A 114 11.32 18.11 17.77
CA MET A 114 12.50 17.54 18.45
C MET A 114 12.27 16.15 19.06
N LYS A 115 11.16 15.47 18.71
CA LYS A 115 10.89 14.10 19.12
C LYS A 115 11.73 13.11 18.31
N GLN A 116 12.14 12.02 18.96
CA GLN A 116 12.83 10.91 18.30
C GLN A 116 11.94 10.28 17.23
N VAL A 117 12.55 9.92 16.11
CA VAL A 117 11.92 9.29 14.95
C VAL A 117 12.70 8.03 14.63
N TYR A 118 11.98 6.91 14.54
CA TYR A 118 12.55 5.66 14.08
C TYR A 118 13.03 5.78 12.63
N VAL A 119 14.20 5.25 12.30
CA VAL A 119 14.70 5.26 10.91
C VAL A 119 15.11 3.84 10.52
N PRO A 120 14.45 3.21 9.53
CA PRO A 120 14.82 1.89 9.05
C PRO A 120 16.13 1.95 8.25
N LYS A 121 17.24 1.63 8.92
CA LYS A 121 18.60 1.62 8.32
C LYS A 121 19.09 0.22 7.98
N ASP A 122 18.56 -0.82 8.63
CA ASP A 122 18.97 -2.19 8.40
C ASP A 122 18.51 -2.67 6.99
N PRO A 123 19.42 -3.09 6.11
CA PRO A 123 19.05 -3.55 4.77
C PRO A 123 18.04 -4.70 4.77
N LYS A 124 18.07 -5.58 5.78
CA LYS A 124 17.11 -6.71 5.86
C LYS A 124 15.72 -6.20 6.20
N GLU A 125 15.59 -5.28 7.15
CA GLU A 125 14.32 -4.61 7.43
C GLU A 125 13.76 -3.88 6.20
N LYS A 126 14.57 -3.06 5.52
CA LYS A 126 14.15 -2.37 4.29
C LYS A 126 13.67 -3.34 3.22
N ALA A 127 14.39 -4.46 3.05
CA ALA A 127 13.98 -5.52 2.12
C ALA A 127 12.65 -6.17 2.52
N MET A 128 12.39 -6.38 3.82
CA MET A 128 11.10 -6.88 4.31
C MET A 128 9.97 -5.89 4.06
N GLN A 129 10.16 -4.60 4.33
CA GLN A 129 9.15 -3.57 4.04
C GLN A 129 8.82 -3.50 2.55
N ARG A 130 9.84 -3.52 1.69
CA ARG A 130 9.65 -3.58 0.23
C ARG A 130 8.91 -4.84 -0.20
N ALA A 131 9.26 -5.99 0.37
CA ALA A 131 8.64 -7.28 0.06
C ALA A 131 7.16 -7.30 0.45
N LEU A 132 6.78 -6.69 1.58
CA LEU A 132 5.39 -6.55 2.05
C LEU A 132 4.51 -5.79 1.05
N ILE A 133 5.02 -4.73 0.42
CA ILE A 133 4.28 -3.99 -0.62
C ILE A 133 3.99 -4.87 -1.85
N GLN A 134 4.87 -5.82 -2.15
CA GLN A 134 4.73 -6.77 -3.26
C GLN A 134 4.53 -8.20 -2.77
N TYR A 135 3.72 -8.39 -1.73
CA TYR A 135 3.62 -9.65 -1.01
C TYR A 135 3.17 -10.85 -1.86
N ARG A 136 2.49 -10.63 -2.99
CA ARG A 136 2.03 -11.71 -3.89
C ARG A 136 3.15 -12.28 -4.76
N LYS A 137 4.30 -11.61 -4.85
CA LYS A 137 5.45 -12.10 -5.60
C LYS A 137 6.06 -13.33 -4.92
N PRO A 138 6.13 -14.50 -5.57
CA PRO A 138 6.65 -15.73 -4.95
C PRO A 138 8.06 -15.59 -4.36
N GLU A 139 8.91 -14.77 -4.98
CA GLU A 139 10.27 -14.46 -4.53
C GLU A 139 10.31 -13.68 -3.20
N ASN A 140 9.25 -12.94 -2.88
CA ASN A 140 9.14 -12.16 -1.64
C ASN A 140 8.66 -12.99 -0.45
N TYR A 141 8.21 -14.24 -0.68
CA TYR A 141 7.49 -15.04 0.30
C TYR A 141 8.24 -15.18 1.64
N GLU A 142 9.52 -15.53 1.62
CA GLU A 142 10.29 -15.74 2.85
C GLU A 142 10.51 -14.43 3.64
N LEU A 143 10.70 -13.32 2.93
CA LEU A 143 10.82 -11.99 3.56
C LEU A 143 9.51 -11.55 4.19
N VAL A 144 8.38 -11.74 3.49
CA VAL A 144 7.05 -11.43 4.01
C VAL A 144 6.72 -12.31 5.22
N LYS A 145 6.94 -13.62 5.11
CA LYS A 145 6.71 -14.55 6.22
C LYS A 145 7.55 -14.17 7.44
N LYS A 146 8.82 -13.86 7.25
CA LYS A 146 9.70 -13.40 8.33
C LYS A 146 9.18 -12.13 8.98
N ALA A 147 8.76 -11.15 8.19
CA ALA A 147 8.22 -9.89 8.70
C ALA A 147 6.97 -10.12 9.57
N LEU A 148 6.03 -10.94 9.08
CA LEU A 148 4.82 -11.30 9.81
C LEU A 148 5.12 -12.03 11.11
N LEU A 149 6.08 -12.95 11.12
CA LEU A 149 6.49 -13.66 12.34
C LEU A 149 7.14 -12.73 13.37
N MET A 150 7.98 -11.80 12.92
CA MET A 150 8.62 -10.82 13.80
C MET A 150 7.61 -9.91 14.50
N GLU A 151 6.53 -9.53 13.81
CA GLU A 151 5.45 -8.69 14.35
C GLU A 151 4.29 -9.50 14.95
N GLY A 152 4.41 -10.83 15.04
CA GLY A 152 3.36 -11.70 15.58
C GLY A 152 2.06 -11.76 14.76
N ARG A 153 2.08 -11.30 13.50
CA ARG A 153 0.93 -11.23 12.58
C ARG A 153 0.73 -12.53 11.78
N THR A 154 0.70 -13.67 12.47
CA THR A 154 0.46 -14.98 11.83
C THR A 154 -0.97 -15.14 11.31
N ASP A 155 -1.91 -14.30 11.76
CA ASP A 155 -3.27 -14.17 11.23
C ASP A 155 -3.29 -13.85 9.72
N LEU A 156 -2.25 -13.16 9.23
CA LEU A 156 -2.10 -12.83 7.82
C LEU A 156 -1.51 -13.97 6.97
N ILE A 157 -1.26 -15.14 7.57
CA ILE A 157 -0.77 -16.35 6.88
C ILE A 157 -1.91 -17.37 6.79
N GLY A 158 -2.46 -17.56 5.59
CA GLY A 158 -3.63 -18.41 5.40
C GLY A 158 -4.18 -18.35 3.97
N PHE A 159 -5.34 -18.98 3.78
CA PHE A 159 -6.07 -18.98 2.51
C PHE A 159 -7.29 -18.06 2.50
N GLY A 160 -7.51 -17.34 3.60
CA GLY A 160 -8.62 -16.39 3.73
C GLY A 160 -8.42 -15.13 2.89
N PRO A 161 -9.49 -14.38 2.62
CA PRO A 161 -9.41 -13.11 1.88
C PRO A 161 -8.57 -12.04 2.60
N GLU A 162 -8.49 -12.11 3.93
CA GLU A 162 -7.67 -11.24 4.76
C GLU A 162 -6.19 -11.67 4.83
N CYS A 163 -5.81 -12.83 4.29
CA CYS A 163 -4.43 -13.28 4.37
C CYS A 163 -3.57 -12.60 3.28
N LEU A 164 -2.31 -12.29 3.64
CA LEU A 164 -1.32 -11.81 2.67
C LEU A 164 -0.68 -13.00 1.93
N ILE A 165 -0.26 -14.04 2.65
CA ILE A 165 0.45 -15.18 2.05
C ILE A 165 -0.16 -16.52 2.46
N PRO A 166 -0.13 -17.54 1.58
CA PRO A 166 -0.57 -18.89 1.93
C PRO A 166 0.48 -19.62 2.78
N PRO A 167 0.11 -20.55 3.67
CA PRO A 167 1.08 -21.37 4.40
C PRO A 167 1.87 -22.30 3.46
N ARG A 168 3.15 -22.56 3.79
CA ARG A 168 4.04 -23.52 3.12
C ARG A 168 4.57 -24.58 4.10
N PRO A 169 4.78 -25.84 3.68
CA PRO A 169 4.68 -26.35 2.30
C PRO A 169 3.23 -26.48 1.79
N TYR A 170 3.02 -26.08 0.53
CA TYR A 170 1.71 -26.13 -0.12
C TYR A 170 1.51 -27.49 -0.79
N ARG A 171 0.68 -28.37 -0.19
CA ARG A 171 0.19 -29.56 -0.91
C ARG A 171 -0.85 -29.10 -1.94
N ARG A 172 -0.48 -29.22 -3.22
CA ARG A 172 -1.25 -28.80 -4.40
C ARG A 172 -2.51 -29.66 -4.58
N GLY A 173 -3.52 -29.48 -3.73
CA GLY A 173 -4.76 -30.27 -3.76
C GLY A 173 -5.99 -29.61 -3.15
N GLN A 174 -5.86 -28.54 -2.36
CA GLN A 174 -6.99 -27.84 -1.76
C GLN A 174 -7.24 -26.50 -2.46
N ARG A 175 -7.65 -26.53 -3.74
CA ARG A 175 -8.37 -25.37 -4.31
C ARG A 175 -9.84 -25.50 -3.92
N GLY A 176 -10.17 -24.99 -2.74
CA GLY A 176 -11.53 -24.53 -2.46
C GLY A 176 -11.96 -23.59 -3.59
N GLN A 177 -13.17 -23.78 -4.07
CA GLN A 177 -13.77 -23.12 -5.22
C GLN A 177 -13.47 -21.61 -5.21
N ARG A 178 -12.87 -21.11 -6.29
CA ARG A 178 -12.82 -19.67 -6.57
C ARG A 178 -14.26 -19.15 -6.56
N PRO A 179 -14.62 -18.10 -5.80
CA PRO A 179 -15.88 -17.42 -6.02
C PRO A 179 -15.86 -16.93 -7.48
N GLN A 180 -16.81 -17.41 -8.29
CA GLN A 180 -17.04 -16.84 -9.62
C GLN A 180 -17.20 -15.33 -9.44
N HIS A 181 -16.36 -14.57 -10.16
CA HIS A 181 -16.58 -13.16 -10.40
C HIS A 181 -18.03 -13.01 -10.90
N ARG A 182 -18.92 -12.50 -10.03
CA ARG A 182 -20.25 -12.06 -10.46
C ARG A 182 -20.01 -10.85 -11.35
N GLN A 183 -19.91 -11.10 -12.66
CA GLN A 183 -20.15 -10.07 -13.66
C GLN A 183 -21.53 -9.49 -13.36
N TYR A 184 -21.56 -8.25 -12.87
CA TYR A 184 -22.78 -7.46 -12.86
C TYR A 184 -23.17 -7.19 -14.31
N ARG A 185 -23.94 -8.11 -14.90
CA ARG A 185 -24.72 -7.85 -16.11
C ARG A 185 -25.87 -6.94 -15.69
N ALA A 186 -25.75 -5.65 -15.99
CA ALA A 186 -26.89 -4.75 -15.98
C ALA A 186 -27.91 -5.26 -17.01
N GLY A 187 -29.10 -5.61 -16.52
CA GLY A 187 -30.20 -6.10 -17.32
C GLY A 187 -30.67 -5.05 -18.33
N ARG A 188 -30.94 -5.52 -19.54
CA ARG A 188 -31.78 -4.82 -20.51
C ARG A 188 -33.16 -4.57 -19.90
N ARG A 189 -33.63 -3.34 -19.97
CA ARG A 189 -35.01 -2.96 -20.33
C ARG A 189 -35.01 -1.49 -20.71
#